data_AF-A0A1G7CXU5-F1
#
_entry.id   AF-A0A1G7CXU5-F1
#
_cell.length_a   1.000
_cell.length_b   1.000
_cell.length_c   1.000
_cell.angle_alpha   90.00
_cell.angle_beta   90.00
_cell.angle_gamma   90.00
#
_symmetry.space_group_name_H-M   'P 1'
#
loop_
_entity.id
_entity.type
_entity.pdbx_description
1 polymer ?
#
loop_
_entity_poly.entity_id
_entity_poly.type
_entity_poly.pdbx_seq_one_letter_code
_entity_poly.pdbx_strand_id
1 'polypeptide(L)'
;MSTPVPAPPPRPGPRPGPSGSAAPPGHPVPGAPPAPEAAASESDSGATEIEAALAGLDALEDLPVGEHHARLEHAHEVLHGVLQRARARD
;
A
#
# COMPACT_ATOMS: atom_id res chain seq x y z
N MET A 1 -19.82 -53.68 2.90
CA MET A 1 -20.77 -52.95 2.03
C MET A 1 -20.29 -51.51 1.96
N SER A 2 -19.68 -51.10 0.85
CA SER A 2 -19.08 -49.76 0.70
C SER A 2 -19.98 -48.89 -0.17
N THR A 3 -20.43 -47.76 0.36
CA THR A 3 -21.21 -46.75 -0.38
C THR A 3 -20.29 -45.90 -1.25
N PRO A 4 -20.61 -45.63 -2.53
CA PRO A 4 -19.82 -44.73 -3.35
C PRO A 4 -19.97 -43.28 -2.89
N VAL A 5 -18.85 -42.57 -2.79
CA VAL A 5 -18.79 -41.11 -2.54
C VAL A 5 -19.24 -40.36 -3.79
N PRO A 6 -20.13 -39.35 -3.70
CA PRO A 6 -20.52 -38.54 -4.85
C PRO A 6 -19.39 -37.58 -5.29
N ALA A 7 -19.26 -37.42 -6.61
CA ALA A 7 -18.26 -36.55 -7.24
C ALA A 7 -18.55 -35.05 -7.01
N PRO A 8 -17.52 -34.19 -6.91
CA PRO A 8 -17.70 -32.75 -6.75
C PRO A 8 -18.24 -32.09 -8.04
N PRO A 9 -18.96 -30.95 -7.94
CA PRO A 9 -19.47 -30.23 -9.09
C PRO A 9 -18.33 -29.63 -9.95
N PRO A 10 -18.56 -29.44 -11.27
CA PRO A 10 -17.57 -28.80 -12.14
C PRO A 10 -17.31 -27.35 -11.74
N ARG A 11 -16.04 -26.92 -11.83
CA ARG A 11 -15.65 -25.53 -11.56
C ARG A 11 -16.32 -24.58 -12.57
N PRO A 12 -16.77 -23.39 -12.13
CA PRO A 12 -17.17 -22.33 -13.05
C PRO A 12 -16.03 -22.02 -14.02
N GLY A 13 -16.33 -21.94 -15.31
CA GLY A 13 -15.36 -21.52 -16.32
C GLY A 13 -14.87 -20.08 -16.08
N PRO A 14 -13.73 -19.69 -16.68
CA PRO A 14 -13.22 -18.33 -16.55
C PRO A 14 -14.24 -17.31 -17.08
N ARG A 15 -14.55 -16.29 -16.27
CA ARG A 15 -15.33 -15.12 -16.71
C ARG A 15 -14.60 -14.47 -17.91
N PRO A 16 -15.31 -14.13 -19.00
CA PRO A 16 -14.74 -13.29 -20.03
C PRO A 16 -14.34 -11.95 -19.41
N GLY A 17 -13.03 -11.69 -19.33
CA GLY A 17 -12.52 -10.34 -19.07
C GLY A 17 -12.83 -9.43 -20.25
N PRO A 18 -12.86 -8.10 -20.06
CA PRO A 18 -12.91 -7.17 -21.18
C PRO A 18 -11.67 -7.40 -22.05
N SER A 19 -11.90 -8.01 -23.21
CA SER A 19 -10.90 -8.14 -24.27
C SER A 19 -10.80 -6.80 -24.97
N GLY A 20 -9.64 -6.14 -24.85
CA GLY A 20 -9.44 -4.85 -25.52
C GLY A 20 -8.13 -4.16 -25.18
N SER A 21 -7.08 -4.60 -25.87
CA SER A 21 -5.89 -3.82 -26.27
C SER A 21 -4.88 -3.36 -25.22
N ALA A 22 -3.70 -3.94 -25.34
CA ALA A 22 -2.46 -3.42 -24.80
C ALA A 22 -1.92 -2.21 -25.61
N ALA A 23 -1.36 -1.25 -24.87
CA ALA A 23 -0.39 -0.19 -25.20
C ALA A 23 -0.88 1.10 -25.94
N PRO A 24 -0.27 2.30 -25.75
CA PRO A 24 0.93 2.71 -24.97
C PRO A 24 0.67 3.93 -24.00
N PRO A 25 1.69 4.48 -23.29
CA PRO A 25 1.53 5.61 -22.38
C PRO A 25 1.59 6.95 -23.10
N GLY A 26 0.81 7.93 -22.63
CA GLY A 26 0.94 9.34 -23.01
C GLY A 26 -0.19 9.88 -23.88
N HIS A 27 -0.98 10.81 -23.35
CA HIS A 27 -1.04 12.21 -23.78
C HIS A 27 -2.04 12.95 -22.86
N PRO A 28 -1.64 14.09 -22.26
CA PRO A 28 -2.50 14.84 -21.35
C PRO A 28 -3.66 15.49 -22.13
N VAL A 29 -4.87 15.44 -21.55
CA VAL A 29 -5.99 16.27 -21.97
C VAL A 29 -5.59 17.75 -21.79
N PRO A 30 -5.43 18.55 -22.87
CA PRO A 30 -5.08 19.96 -22.73
C PRO A 30 -6.37 20.73 -22.37
N GLY A 31 -6.48 21.21 -21.13
CA GLY A 31 -7.46 22.25 -20.79
C GLY A 31 -8.31 22.06 -19.54
N ALA A 32 -8.16 20.97 -18.79
CA ALA A 32 -8.74 20.90 -17.45
C ALA A 32 -7.65 21.34 -16.44
N PRO A 33 -7.81 22.47 -15.72
CA PRO A 33 -6.96 22.71 -14.56
C PRO A 33 -7.13 21.51 -13.61
N PRO A 34 -6.04 20.91 -13.11
CA PRO A 34 -6.17 19.84 -12.14
C PRO A 34 -6.95 20.41 -10.94
N ALA A 35 -8.15 19.87 -10.71
CA ALA A 35 -8.85 20.12 -9.47
C ALA A 35 -7.89 19.68 -8.36
N PRO A 36 -7.55 20.55 -7.39
CA PRO A 36 -6.75 20.12 -6.28
C PRO A 36 -7.61 19.14 -5.49
N GLU A 37 -7.35 17.83 -5.64
CA GLU A 37 -7.71 16.82 -4.65
C GLU A 37 -6.90 17.10 -3.37
N ALA A 38 -7.13 18.26 -2.77
CA ALA A 38 -6.54 18.72 -1.52
C ALA A 38 -7.49 18.42 -0.35
N ALA A 39 -8.10 17.23 -0.35
CA ALA A 39 -8.98 16.76 0.72
C ALA A 39 -8.57 15.39 1.29
N ALA A 40 -7.49 14.77 0.80
CA ALA A 40 -6.88 13.59 1.41
C ALA A 40 -5.68 13.94 2.31
N SER A 41 -5.13 15.16 2.22
CA SER A 41 -3.74 15.45 2.58
C SER A 41 -3.38 15.35 4.07
N GLU A 42 -4.32 15.26 5.01
CA GLU A 42 -4.00 15.23 6.45
C GLU A 42 -4.20 13.88 7.15
N SER A 43 -5.04 12.99 6.60
CA SER A 43 -5.15 11.60 7.06
C SER A 43 -4.19 10.68 6.30
N ASP A 44 -3.87 11.03 5.05
CA ASP A 44 -2.98 10.27 4.18
C ASP A 44 -1.49 10.50 4.51
N SER A 45 -1.14 11.69 5.00
CA SER A 45 0.25 12.02 5.38
C SER A 45 0.77 11.16 6.53
N GLY A 46 -0.07 10.88 7.56
CA GLY A 46 0.34 10.03 8.68
C GLY A 46 0.52 8.57 8.28
N ALA A 47 -0.36 8.04 7.43
CA ALA A 47 -0.25 6.68 6.91
C ALA A 47 1.00 6.52 6.03
N THR A 48 1.25 7.49 5.14
CA THR A 48 2.44 7.52 4.28
C THR A 48 3.73 7.57 5.11
N GLU A 49 3.78 8.37 6.18
CA GLU A 49 4.93 8.43 7.10
C GLU A 49 5.17 7.10 7.83
N ILE A 50 4.11 6.43 8.28
CA ILE A 50 4.20 5.10 8.90
C ILE A 50 4.73 4.07 7.90
N GLU A 51 4.17 4.03 6.69
CA GLU A 51 4.59 3.09 5.65
C GLU A 51 6.07 3.29 5.27
N ALA A 52 6.51 4.54 5.14
CA ALA A 52 7.91 4.87 4.87
C ALA A 52 8.84 4.41 6.02
N ALA A 53 8.42 4.59 7.28
CA ALA A 53 9.17 4.12 8.43
C ALA A 53 9.27 2.58 8.45
N LEU A 54 8.17 1.88 8.19
CA LEU A 54 8.14 0.41 8.15
C LEU A 54 8.97 -0.16 6.99
N ALA A 55 8.90 0.44 5.80
CA ALA A 55 9.76 0.07 4.68
C ALA A 55 11.25 0.30 4.99
N GLY A 56 11.57 1.40 5.69
CA GLY A 56 12.91 1.65 6.20
C GLY A 56 13.39 0.61 7.22
N LEU A 57 12.47 0.03 7.99
CA LEU A 57 12.75 -1.06 8.93
C LEU A 57 12.93 -2.42 8.25
N ASP A 58 12.14 -2.70 7.22
CA ASP A 58 12.23 -3.93 6.43
C ASP A 58 13.59 -4.04 5.74
N ALA A 59 14.12 -2.92 5.25
CA ALA A 59 15.44 -2.83 4.64
C ALA A 59 16.62 -2.89 5.64
N LEU A 60 16.40 -3.07 6.96
CA LEU A 60 17.53 -3.14 7.91
C LEU A 60 18.45 -4.32 7.61
N GLU A 61 17.91 -5.46 7.17
CA GLU A 61 18.71 -6.66 6.93
C GLU A 61 19.73 -6.49 5.80
N ASP A 62 19.46 -5.58 4.87
CA ASP A 62 20.35 -5.22 3.76
C ASP A 62 21.38 -4.14 4.13
N LEU A 63 21.23 -3.51 5.30
CA LEU A 63 22.09 -2.43 5.77
C LEU A 63 23.16 -2.93 6.74
N PRO A 64 24.34 -2.27 6.79
CA PRO A 64 25.35 -2.59 7.79
C PRO A 64 24.80 -2.36 9.21
N VAL A 65 25.15 -3.24 10.14
CA VAL A 65 24.69 -3.19 11.55
C VAL A 65 24.96 -1.83 12.22
N GLY A 66 26.03 -1.14 11.81
CA GLY A 66 26.34 0.21 12.30
C GLY A 66 25.26 1.25 12.01
N GLU A 67 24.43 1.04 10.98
CA GLU A 67 23.34 1.94 10.60
C GLU A 67 21.98 1.55 11.20
N HIS A 68 21.87 0.34 11.76
CA HIS A 68 20.61 -0.19 12.31
C HIS A 68 20.04 0.70 13.39
N HIS A 69 20.89 1.15 14.32
CA HIS A 69 20.46 1.99 15.43
C HIS A 69 19.85 3.32 14.94
N ALA A 70 20.53 4.01 14.02
CA ALA A 70 20.04 5.26 13.45
C ALA A 70 18.71 5.06 12.71
N ARG A 71 18.54 3.92 12.02
CA ARG A 71 17.30 3.61 11.30
C ARG A 71 16.14 3.29 12.25
N LEU A 72 16.40 2.56 13.32
CA LEU A 72 15.43 2.28 14.38
C LEU A 72 15.02 3.56 15.12
N GLU A 73 15.98 4.42 15.46
CA GLU A 73 15.73 5.72 16.10
C GLU A 73 14.85 6.61 15.22
N HIS A 74 15.18 6.73 13.93
CA HIS A 74 14.37 7.49 12.99
C HIS A 74 12.94 6.94 12.87
N ALA A 75 12.76 5.63 12.72
CA ALA A 75 11.44 5.02 12.65
C ALA A 75 10.64 5.25 13.94
N HIS A 76 11.30 5.17 15.11
CA HIS A 76 10.68 5.46 16.39
C HIS A 76 10.17 6.90 16.47
N GLU A 77 10.99 7.88 16.08
CA GLU A 77 10.61 9.29 16.08
C GLU A 77 9.41 9.57 15.18
N VAL A 78 9.40 8.99 13.97
CA VAL A 78 8.29 9.13 13.02
C VAL A 78 7.00 8.57 13.62
N LEU A 79 7.03 7.33 14.11
CA LEU A 79 5.86 6.67 14.70
C LEU A 79 5.34 7.43 15.93
N HIS A 80 6.26 7.85 16.81
CA HIS A 80 5.89 8.64 17.98
C HIS A 80 5.28 9.98 17.58
N GLY A 81 5.84 10.66 16.58
CA GLY A 81 5.29 11.91 16.04
C GLY A 81 3.89 11.75 15.47
N VAL A 82 3.64 10.68 14.69
CA VAL A 82 2.32 10.38 14.15
C VAL A 82 1.31 10.10 15.27
N LEU A 83 1.69 9.29 16.28
CA LEU A 83 0.83 8.99 17.43
C LEU A 83 0.47 10.24 18.25
N GLN A 84 1.42 11.15 18.46
CA GLN A 84 1.17 12.40 19.18
C GLN A 84 0.19 13.29 18.41
N ARG A 85 0.31 13.38 17.09
CA ARG A 85 -0.64 14.12 16.24
C ARG A 85 -2.01 13.48 16.23
N ALA A 86 -2.10 12.15 16.19
CA ALA A 86 -3.37 11.44 16.28
C ALA A 86 -4.06 11.71 17.63
N ARG A 87 -3.31 11.63 18.74
CA ARG A 87 -3.82 11.93 20.08
C ARG A 87 -4.31 13.37 20.25
N ALA A 88 -3.67 14.33 19.59
CA ALA A 88 -4.08 15.73 19.67
C ALA A 88 -5.37 16.05 18.87
N ARG A 89 -5.85 15.10 18.05
CA ARG A 89 -7.07 15.25 17.23
C ARG A 89 -8.32 14.65 17.88
N ASP A 90 -8.18 13.89 18.97
CA ASP A 90 -9.24 13.34 19.82
C ASP A 90 -9.57 14.29 21.01
#